data_AF-A0AAE6XSN8-F1
#
_entry.id   AF-A0AAE6XSN8-F1
#
_cell.length_a   1.000
_cell.length_b   1.000
_cell.length_c   1.000
_cell.angle_alpha   90.00
_cell.angle_beta   90.00
_cell.angle_gamma   90.00
#
_symmetry.space_group_name_H-M   'P 1'
#
loop_
_entity.id
_entity.type
_entity.pdbx_description
1 polymer ?
#
loop_
_entity_poly.entity_id
_entity_poly.type
_entity_poly.pdbx_seq_one_letter_code
_entity_poly.pdbx_strand_id
1 'polypeptide(L)'
;MDDVRPRNPDSWEPPGLWAPLMGHLVLGLVKAPVVLVLLWLATLLPAVPSRGAADLVALVAVAVGIGALIEVLVEDPFARRRKLSSPGGWDFALVPPLVALVGVVALGWIMTGSLLMGTAVGAAWGLASAVGIAIGRPWEPGMTQDEFDRKYAELKDMTRETFAPDVEEIRRRAAERSMQKYRDAIERKRREAGGEE
;
A
#
# COMPACT_ATOMS: atom_id res chain seq x y z
N MET A 1 11.34 34.51 0.55
CA MET A 1 11.78 33.31 -0.18
C MET A 1 10.51 32.52 -0.42
N ASP A 2 9.94 32.67 -1.62
CA ASP A 2 8.80 31.87 -2.03
C ASP A 2 9.28 30.42 -2.12
N ASP A 3 8.72 29.56 -1.27
CA ASP A 3 9.01 28.14 -1.30
C ASP A 3 8.43 27.59 -2.60
N VAL A 4 9.26 27.38 -3.62
CA VAL A 4 8.90 26.88 -4.96
C VAL A 4 8.46 25.41 -4.92
N ARG A 5 7.96 24.93 -3.76
CA ARG A 5 7.49 23.57 -3.58
C ARG A 5 6.01 23.49 -3.97
N PRO A 6 5.61 22.44 -4.73
CA PRO A 6 4.21 22.23 -5.06
C PRO A 6 3.37 22.13 -3.79
N ARG A 7 2.21 22.77 -3.79
CA ARG A 7 1.32 22.86 -2.62
C ARG A 7 -0.13 22.88 -3.07
N ASN A 8 -0.98 22.18 -2.32
CA ASN A 8 -2.43 22.21 -2.56
C ASN A 8 -3.05 23.55 -2.12
N PRO A 9 -4.21 23.93 -2.68
CA PRO A 9 -4.92 25.15 -2.30
C PRO A 9 -5.33 25.17 -0.82
N ASP A 10 -5.69 26.34 -0.30
CA ASP A 10 -6.03 26.48 1.12
C ASP A 10 -7.28 25.69 1.54
N SER A 11 -8.15 25.38 0.59
CA SER A 11 -9.33 24.52 0.76
C SER A 11 -9.02 23.03 0.79
N TRP A 12 -7.77 22.63 0.57
CA TRP A 12 -7.39 21.22 0.60
C TRP A 12 -7.41 20.68 2.02
N GLU A 13 -8.06 19.52 2.17
CA GLU A 13 -8.08 18.76 3.40
C GLU A 13 -7.17 17.54 3.26
N PRO A 14 -6.29 17.29 4.26
CA PRO A 14 -5.46 16.10 4.27
C PRO A 14 -6.34 14.84 4.39
N PRO A 15 -5.91 13.72 3.80
CA PRO A 15 -6.59 12.45 4.01
C PRO A 15 -6.62 12.10 5.50
N GLY A 16 -7.69 11.43 5.94
CA GLY A 16 -7.75 10.90 7.30
C GLY A 16 -6.63 9.88 7.54
N LEU A 17 -6.18 9.74 8.80
CA LEU A 17 -5.04 8.88 9.18
C LEU A 17 -5.15 7.42 8.72
N TRP A 18 -6.37 6.94 8.52
CA TRP A 18 -6.62 5.58 8.03
C TRP A 18 -6.02 5.32 6.65
N ALA A 19 -6.10 6.27 5.72
CA ALA A 19 -5.61 6.06 4.37
C ALA A 19 -4.07 5.93 4.30
N PRO A 20 -3.27 6.84 4.90
CA PRO A 20 -1.82 6.66 5.04
C PRO A 20 -1.46 5.39 5.82
N LEU A 21 -2.19 5.07 6.89
CA LEU A 21 -1.95 3.85 7.67
C LEU A 21 -2.12 2.59 6.84
N MET A 22 -3.16 2.50 6.01
CA MET A 22 -3.32 1.36 5.10
C MET A 22 -2.17 1.27 4.09
N GLY A 23 -1.73 2.41 3.55
CA GLY A 23 -0.56 2.45 2.67
C GLY A 23 0.69 1.86 3.34
N HIS A 24 0.98 2.29 4.57
CA HIS A 24 2.11 1.80 5.34
C HIS A 24 1.99 0.34 5.78
N LEU A 25 0.79 -0.15 6.10
CA LEU A 25 0.59 -1.56 6.41
C LEU A 25 0.77 -2.45 5.18
N VAL A 26 0.30 -2.02 4.01
CA VAL A 26 0.51 -2.74 2.75
C VAL A 26 2.00 -2.77 2.40
N LEU A 27 2.68 -1.62 2.48
CA LEU A 27 4.14 -1.57 2.28
C LEU A 27 4.88 -2.41 3.34
N GLY A 28 4.36 -2.40 4.56
CA GLY A 28 4.78 -3.25 5.67
C GLY A 28 4.68 -4.74 5.38
N LEU A 29 3.61 -5.17 4.73
CA LEU A 29 3.42 -6.56 4.32
C LEU A 29 4.42 -6.96 3.22
N VAL A 30 4.69 -6.06 2.28
CA VAL A 30 5.69 -6.28 1.22
C VAL A 30 7.11 -6.34 1.81
N LYS A 31 7.43 -5.51 2.82
CA LYS A 31 8.76 -5.50 3.45
C LYS A 31 8.97 -6.63 4.46
N ALA A 32 7.90 -7.16 5.07
CA ALA A 32 7.98 -8.16 6.14
C ALA A 32 8.82 -9.40 5.79
N PRO A 33 8.70 -10.03 4.60
CA PRO A 33 9.54 -11.16 4.23
C PRO A 33 11.04 -10.83 4.20
N VAL A 34 11.40 -9.63 3.73
CA VAL A 34 12.79 -9.16 3.70
C VAL A 34 13.32 -8.98 5.12
N VAL A 35 12.54 -8.30 5.98
CA VAL A 35 12.90 -8.12 7.40
C VAL A 35 13.04 -9.45 8.11
N LEU A 36 12.13 -10.41 7.85
CA LEU A 36 12.18 -11.74 8.45
C LEU A 36 13.42 -12.53 8.02
N VAL A 37 13.79 -12.50 6.73
CA VAL A 37 15.01 -13.15 6.23
C VAL A 37 16.26 -12.52 6.84
N LEU A 38 16.35 -11.18 6.86
CA LEU A 38 17.49 -10.47 7.45
C LEU A 38 17.61 -10.77 8.95
N LEU A 39 16.48 -10.81 9.66
CA LEU A 39 16.45 -11.12 11.08
C LEU A 39 16.86 -12.57 11.34
N TRP A 40 16.36 -13.52 10.54
CA TRP A 40 16.78 -14.92 10.63
C TRP A 40 18.29 -15.08 10.38
N LEU A 41 18.84 -14.41 9.38
CA LEU A 41 20.30 -14.37 9.14
C LEU A 41 21.05 -13.79 10.35
N ALA A 42 20.52 -12.76 10.99
CA ALA A 42 21.12 -12.20 12.20
C ALA A 42 21.18 -13.21 13.35
N THR A 43 20.18 -14.09 13.48
CA THR A 43 20.20 -15.16 14.51
C THR A 43 21.24 -16.25 14.27
N LEU A 44 21.90 -16.28 13.10
CA LEU A 44 23.04 -17.17 12.84
C LEU A 44 24.33 -16.66 13.49
N LEU A 45 24.37 -15.38 13.90
CA LEU A 45 25.50 -14.81 14.62
C LEU A 45 25.47 -15.30 16.06
N PRO A 46 26.59 -15.82 16.63
CA PRO A 46 26.62 -16.35 17.99
C PRO A 46 26.18 -15.36 19.08
N ALA A 47 26.32 -14.06 18.80
CA ALA A 47 25.91 -13.02 19.72
C ALA A 47 24.38 -12.92 19.82
N VAL A 48 23.65 -13.10 18.72
CA VAL A 48 22.20 -12.83 18.65
C VAL A 48 21.43 -14.05 19.19
N PRO A 49 20.50 -13.85 20.14
CA PRO A 49 19.70 -14.97 20.66
C PRO A 49 18.92 -15.68 19.56
N SER A 50 19.04 -17.01 19.50
CA SER A 50 18.21 -17.83 18.61
C SER A 50 16.77 -17.85 19.12
N ARG A 51 15.82 -17.85 18.17
CA ARG A 51 14.38 -17.92 18.46
C ARG A 51 13.67 -18.83 17.47
N GLY A 52 12.49 -19.32 17.86
CA GLY A 52 11.65 -20.09 16.97
C GLY A 52 11.15 -19.25 15.80
N ALA A 53 10.91 -19.87 14.65
CA ALA A 53 10.39 -19.19 13.47
C ALA A 53 9.06 -18.46 13.75
N ALA A 54 8.18 -19.06 14.58
CA ALA A 54 6.93 -18.44 14.99
C ALA A 54 7.14 -17.14 15.78
N ASP A 55 8.13 -17.10 16.68
CA ASP A 55 8.46 -15.90 17.47
C ASP A 55 9.00 -14.79 16.57
N LEU A 56 9.84 -15.14 15.59
CA LEU A 56 10.37 -14.18 14.62
C LEU A 56 9.25 -13.59 13.77
N VAL A 57 8.32 -14.42 13.29
CA VAL A 57 7.15 -13.97 12.52
C VAL A 57 6.27 -13.05 13.36
N ALA A 58 5.99 -13.42 14.61
CA ALA A 58 5.19 -12.59 15.52
C ALA A 58 5.87 -11.23 15.79
N LEU A 59 7.17 -11.25 16.04
CA LEU A 59 7.97 -10.04 16.27
C LEU A 59 7.96 -9.10 15.06
N VAL A 60 8.15 -9.64 13.86
CA VAL A 60 8.09 -8.85 12.62
C VAL A 60 6.67 -8.31 12.38
N ALA A 61 5.63 -9.11 12.62
CA ALA A 61 4.25 -8.67 12.44
C ALA A 61 3.89 -7.50 13.35
N VAL A 62 4.25 -7.57 14.64
CA VAL A 62 4.03 -6.46 15.59
C VAL A 62 4.89 -5.25 15.21
N ALA A 63 6.15 -5.45 14.82
CA ALA A 63 7.02 -4.36 14.36
C ALA A 63 6.45 -3.65 13.11
N VAL A 64 5.84 -4.37 12.19
CA VAL A 64 5.15 -3.79 11.02
C VAL A 64 4.00 -2.89 11.46
N GLY A 65 3.12 -3.36 12.34
CA GLY A 65 1.98 -2.58 12.81
C GLY A 65 2.40 -1.33 13.58
N ILE A 66 3.32 -1.48 14.54
CA ILE A 66 3.80 -0.36 15.36
C ILE A 66 4.63 0.63 14.53
N GLY A 67 5.51 0.14 13.67
CA GLY A 67 6.30 0.98 12.77
C GLY A 67 5.41 1.82 11.85
N ALA A 68 4.42 1.20 11.20
CA ALA A 68 3.46 1.92 10.35
C ALA A 68 2.68 2.99 11.12
N LEU A 69 2.25 2.68 12.35
CA LEU A 69 1.54 3.66 13.19
C LEU A 69 2.44 4.85 13.53
N ILE A 70 3.69 4.61 13.92
CA ILE A 70 4.65 5.68 14.24
C ILE A 70 4.94 6.54 13.01
N GLU A 71 5.20 5.92 11.84
CA GLU A 71 5.47 6.62 10.59
C GLU A 71 4.33 7.59 10.25
N VAL A 72 3.08 7.12 10.25
CA VAL A 72 1.90 7.96 9.97
C VAL A 72 1.75 9.13 10.94
N LEU A 73 1.94 8.88 12.24
CA LEU A 73 1.80 9.94 13.25
C LEU A 73 2.89 11.01 13.10
N VAL A 74 4.07 10.63 12.65
CA VAL A 74 5.17 11.56 12.40
C VAL A 74 4.98 12.30 11.06
N GLU A 75 4.43 11.64 10.04
CA GLU A 75 4.20 12.19 8.70
C GLU A 75 3.03 13.20 8.65
N ASP A 76 1.96 12.96 9.40
CA ASP A 76 0.73 13.80 9.37
C ASP A 76 1.01 15.30 9.61
N PRO A 77 1.83 15.71 10.60
CA PRO A 77 2.24 17.10 10.75
C PRO A 77 2.96 17.68 9.52
N PHE A 78 3.78 16.90 8.80
CA PHE A 78 4.43 17.36 7.58
C PHE A 78 3.41 17.58 6.47
N ALA A 79 2.51 16.61 6.26
CA ALA A 79 1.46 16.67 5.26
C ALA A 79 0.55 17.89 5.46
N ARG A 80 0.14 18.15 6.71
CA ARG A 80 -0.71 19.30 7.07
C ARG A 80 0.00 20.63 6.88
N ARG A 81 1.24 20.76 7.37
CA ARG A 81 1.99 22.02 7.28
C ARG A 81 2.30 22.38 5.83
N ARG A 82 2.72 21.39 5.03
CA ARG A 82 3.11 21.60 3.63
C ARG A 82 1.95 21.50 2.64
N LYS A 83 0.73 21.20 3.11
CA LYS A 83 -0.48 20.99 2.32
C LYS A 83 -0.23 20.10 1.09
N LEU A 84 0.38 18.93 1.32
CA LEU A 84 0.70 17.98 0.27
C LEU A 84 0.71 16.57 0.86
N SER A 85 0.08 15.61 0.20
CA SER A 85 -0.01 14.22 0.69
C SER A 85 1.37 13.54 0.73
N SER A 86 2.27 13.89 -0.18
CA SER A 86 3.69 13.51 -0.15
C SER A 86 4.55 14.78 -0.17
N PRO A 87 4.88 15.34 1.00
CA PRO A 87 5.53 16.64 1.15
C PRO A 87 6.91 16.78 0.51
N GLY A 88 7.60 15.68 0.21
CA GLY A 88 8.97 15.69 -0.27
C GLY A 88 9.98 16.22 0.76
N GLY A 89 11.24 16.30 0.37
CA GLY A 89 12.34 16.81 1.21
C GLY A 89 13.02 15.74 2.06
N TRP A 90 14.32 15.95 2.31
CA TRP A 90 15.14 15.01 3.09
C TRP A 90 14.68 14.85 4.54
N ASP A 91 14.09 15.87 5.12
CA ASP A 91 13.54 15.79 6.47
C ASP A 91 12.31 14.88 6.52
N PHE A 92 11.39 15.01 5.57
CA PHE A 92 10.26 14.09 5.43
C PHE A 92 10.72 12.66 5.06
N ALA A 93 11.76 12.53 4.24
CA ALA A 93 12.28 11.22 3.84
C ALA A 93 12.95 10.44 4.98
N LEU A 94 13.55 11.13 5.95
CA LEU A 94 14.36 10.50 6.99
C LEU A 94 13.71 10.51 8.38
N VAL A 95 12.98 11.56 8.75
CA VAL A 95 12.46 11.69 10.12
C VAL A 95 11.45 10.59 10.48
N PRO A 96 10.37 10.33 9.72
CA PRO A 96 9.44 9.25 10.02
C PRO A 96 10.09 7.86 10.19
N PRO A 97 10.91 7.36 9.24
CA PRO A 97 11.50 6.04 9.36
C PRO A 97 12.55 5.96 10.48
N LEU A 98 13.25 7.06 10.80
CA LEU A 98 14.20 7.08 11.93
C LEU A 98 13.46 7.04 13.28
N VAL A 99 12.35 7.77 13.44
CA VAL A 99 11.55 7.68 14.67
C VAL A 99 10.93 6.29 14.81
N ALA A 100 10.42 5.73 13.71
CA ALA A 100 9.90 4.36 13.70
C ALA A 100 10.97 3.33 14.02
N LEU A 101 12.20 3.50 13.51
CA LEU A 101 13.33 2.64 13.83
C LEU A 101 13.62 2.58 15.34
N VAL A 102 13.60 3.73 16.03
CA VAL A 102 13.74 3.79 17.49
C VAL A 102 12.61 3.00 18.17
N GLY A 103 11.38 3.17 17.70
CA GLY A 103 10.23 2.42 18.20
C GLY A 103 10.36 0.91 17.99
N VAL A 104 10.84 0.47 16.82
CA VAL A 104 11.05 -0.94 16.48
C VAL A 104 12.16 -1.56 17.33
N VAL A 105 13.26 -0.85 17.57
CA VAL A 105 14.34 -1.32 18.48
C VAL A 105 13.81 -1.48 19.90
N ALA A 106 13.09 -0.48 20.41
CA ALA A 106 12.51 -0.51 21.74
C ALA A 106 11.48 -1.65 21.88
N LEU A 107 10.59 -1.81 20.90
CA LEU A 107 9.64 -2.91 20.83
C LEU A 107 10.35 -4.26 20.84
N GLY A 108 11.38 -4.42 20.01
CA GLY A 108 12.16 -5.64 19.94
C GLY A 108 12.82 -5.94 21.28
N TRP A 109 13.39 -4.95 21.97
CA TRP A 109 13.93 -5.14 23.30
C TRP A 109 12.84 -5.57 24.31
N ILE A 110 11.70 -4.89 24.35
CA ILE A 110 10.59 -5.18 25.28
C ILE A 110 10.03 -6.59 25.07
N MET A 111 9.73 -6.97 23.83
CA MET A 111 9.15 -8.28 23.51
C MET A 111 10.11 -9.45 23.78
N THR A 112 11.40 -9.19 23.76
CA THR A 112 12.42 -10.24 23.74
C THR A 112 13.29 -10.28 25.00
N GLY A 113 13.21 -9.24 25.84
CA GLY A 113 14.10 -9.04 26.99
C GLY A 113 15.57 -8.79 26.62
N SER A 114 15.91 -8.66 25.33
CA SER A 114 17.29 -8.55 24.84
C SER A 114 17.46 -7.31 23.98
N LEU A 115 18.29 -6.38 24.45
CA LEU A 115 18.66 -5.21 23.65
C LEU A 115 19.32 -5.63 22.33
N LEU A 116 20.14 -6.68 22.35
CA LEU A 116 20.81 -7.18 21.16
C LEU A 116 19.80 -7.70 20.12
N MET A 117 18.76 -8.40 20.56
CA MET A 117 17.68 -8.77 19.64
C MET A 117 16.92 -7.54 19.15
N GLY A 118 16.62 -6.57 20.02
CA GLY A 118 16.02 -5.30 19.62
C GLY A 118 16.82 -4.59 18.52
N THR A 119 18.15 -4.55 18.67
CA THR A 119 19.04 -4.00 17.64
C THR A 119 19.08 -4.84 16.36
N ALA A 120 18.98 -6.17 16.45
CA ALA A 120 18.92 -7.04 15.27
C ALA A 120 17.63 -6.81 14.45
N VAL A 121 16.47 -6.70 15.13
CA VAL A 121 15.19 -6.36 14.49
C VAL A 121 15.26 -4.96 13.88
N GLY A 122 15.76 -3.99 14.63
CA GLY A 122 15.96 -2.63 14.14
C GLY A 122 16.87 -2.57 12.93
N ALA A 123 18.00 -3.28 12.93
CA ALA A 123 18.91 -3.32 11.79
C ALA A 123 18.25 -3.94 10.55
N ALA A 124 17.56 -5.08 10.71
CA ALA A 124 16.82 -5.72 9.63
C ALA A 124 15.74 -4.80 9.04
N TRP A 125 14.95 -4.14 9.91
CA TRP A 125 13.95 -3.16 9.53
C TRP A 125 14.54 -1.94 8.85
N GLY A 126 15.61 -1.38 9.41
CA GLY A 126 16.29 -0.19 8.91
C GLY A 126 16.88 -0.41 7.52
N LEU A 127 17.51 -1.57 7.29
CA LEU A 127 18.02 -1.95 5.97
C LEU A 127 16.89 -2.07 4.94
N ALA A 128 15.80 -2.76 5.28
CA ALA A 128 14.65 -2.89 4.38
C ALA A 128 14.00 -1.53 4.07
N SER A 129 13.89 -0.67 5.09
CA SER A 129 13.32 0.68 4.95
C SER A 129 14.24 1.59 4.12
N ALA A 130 15.56 1.52 4.30
CA ALA A 130 16.52 2.28 3.52
C ALA A 130 16.45 1.96 2.01
N VAL A 131 16.31 0.67 1.66
CA VAL A 131 16.08 0.26 0.27
C VAL A 131 14.74 0.81 -0.24
N GLY A 132 13.67 0.71 0.55
CA GLY A 132 12.36 1.26 0.19
C GLY A 132 12.41 2.77 -0.06
N ILE A 133 13.11 3.52 0.80
CA ILE A 133 13.34 4.97 0.65
C ILE A 133 14.13 5.26 -0.63
N ALA A 134 15.20 4.50 -0.91
CA ALA A 134 16.01 4.69 -2.10
C ALA A 134 15.22 4.50 -3.41
N ILE A 135 14.30 3.52 -3.44
CA ILE A 135 13.44 3.23 -4.59
C ILE A 135 12.30 4.25 -4.70
N GLY A 136 11.61 4.53 -3.60
CA GLY A 136 10.41 5.37 -3.57
C GLY A 136 10.71 6.87 -3.67
N ARG A 137 11.96 7.28 -3.44
CA ARG A 137 12.42 8.67 -3.50
C ARG A 137 11.51 9.66 -2.74
N PRO A 138 11.19 9.42 -1.45
CA PRO A 138 10.29 10.30 -0.71
C PRO A 138 10.85 11.72 -0.47
N TRP A 139 12.13 11.97 -0.81
CA TRP A 139 12.70 13.31 -0.83
C TRP A 139 12.24 14.14 -2.04
N GLU A 140 11.69 13.52 -3.08
CA GLU A 140 11.03 14.21 -4.18
C GLU A 140 9.57 14.49 -3.78
N PRO A 141 9.08 15.74 -3.93
CA PRO A 141 7.70 16.05 -3.62
C PRO A 141 6.75 15.33 -4.58
N GLY A 142 5.63 14.87 -4.06
CA GLY A 142 4.57 14.27 -4.86
C GLY A 142 3.76 15.29 -5.65
N MET A 143 2.76 14.77 -6.37
CA MET A 143 1.80 15.59 -7.10
C MET A 143 0.84 16.29 -6.15
N THR A 144 0.39 17.48 -6.56
CA THR A 144 -0.79 18.12 -5.98
C THR A 144 -2.05 17.30 -6.28
N GLN A 145 -3.12 17.55 -5.52
CA GLN A 145 -4.40 16.88 -5.71
C GLN A 145 -4.96 17.12 -7.12
N ASP A 146 -4.90 18.37 -7.60
CA ASP A 146 -5.37 18.72 -8.95
C ASP A 146 -4.59 18.00 -10.05
N GLU A 147 -3.27 17.87 -9.89
CA GLU A 147 -2.43 17.11 -10.82
C GLU A 147 -2.75 15.61 -10.78
N PHE A 148 -2.96 15.06 -9.59
CA PHE A 148 -3.35 13.67 -9.41
C PHE A 148 -4.71 13.40 -10.06
N ASP A 149 -5.71 14.24 -9.79
CA ASP A 149 -7.07 14.07 -10.31
C ASP A 149 -7.10 14.18 -11.85
N ARG A 150 -6.33 15.12 -12.42
CA ARG A 150 -6.18 15.24 -13.87
C ARG A 150 -5.57 13.98 -14.49
N LYS A 151 -4.46 13.47 -13.93
CA LYS A 151 -3.83 12.24 -14.43
C LYS A 151 -4.70 11.01 -14.21
N TYR A 152 -5.48 10.97 -13.14
CA TYR A 152 -6.41 9.90 -12.88
C TYR A 152 -7.56 9.89 -13.88
N ALA A 153 -8.10 11.07 -14.23
CA ALA A 153 -9.10 11.20 -15.29
C ALA A 153 -8.55 10.76 -16.65
N GLU A 154 -7.34 11.23 -17.01
CA GLU A 154 -6.65 10.81 -18.24
C GLU A 154 -6.43 9.29 -18.29
N LEU A 155 -5.96 8.69 -17.18
CA LEU A 155 -5.80 7.24 -17.07
C LEU A 155 -7.13 6.49 -17.25
N LYS A 156 -8.21 7.01 -16.66
CA LYS A 156 -9.54 6.42 -16.78
C LYS A 156 -10.06 6.48 -18.21
N ASP A 157 -9.83 7.59 -18.91
CA ASP A 157 -10.22 7.75 -20.30
C ASP A 157 -9.41 6.82 -21.22
N MET A 158 -8.09 6.75 -21.06
CA MET A 158 -7.25 5.78 -21.78
C MET A 158 -7.69 4.33 -21.54
N THR A 159 -8.02 4.00 -20.28
CA THR A 159 -8.51 2.67 -19.91
C THR A 159 -9.85 2.39 -20.59
N ARG A 160 -10.77 3.36 -20.58
CA ARG A 160 -12.07 3.24 -21.22
C ARG A 160 -11.94 3.05 -22.72
N GLU A 161 -11.09 3.81 -23.39
CA GLU A 161 -10.83 3.68 -24.83
C GLU A 161 -10.22 2.32 -25.18
N THR A 162 -9.25 1.87 -24.39
CA THR A 162 -8.58 0.56 -24.59
C THR A 162 -9.57 -0.60 -24.47
N PHE A 163 -10.50 -0.55 -23.51
CA PHE A 163 -11.46 -1.64 -23.26
C PHE A 163 -12.83 -1.45 -23.94
N ALA A 164 -13.09 -0.33 -24.63
CA ALA A 164 -14.35 -0.10 -25.31
C ALA A 164 -14.71 -1.19 -26.35
N PRO A 165 -13.78 -1.66 -27.21
CA PRO A 165 -14.08 -2.72 -28.18
C PRO A 165 -14.47 -4.04 -27.50
N ASP A 166 -13.78 -4.41 -26.42
CA ASP A 166 -14.04 -5.65 -25.67
C ASP A 166 -15.42 -5.60 -24.99
N VAL A 167 -15.78 -4.46 -24.41
CA VAL A 167 -17.10 -4.26 -23.79
C VAL A 167 -18.21 -4.31 -24.83
N GLU A 168 -18.02 -3.72 -26.01
CA GLU A 168 -18.97 -3.80 -27.11
C GLU A 168 -19.13 -5.23 -27.63
N GLU A 169 -18.04 -5.98 -27.77
CA GLU A 169 -18.08 -7.38 -28.17
C GLU A 169 -18.81 -8.25 -27.13
N ILE A 170 -18.52 -8.05 -25.84
CA ILE A 170 -19.21 -8.75 -24.74
C ILE A 170 -20.70 -8.43 -24.74
N ARG A 171 -21.07 -7.16 -24.91
CA ARG A 171 -22.48 -6.73 -25.01
C ARG A 171 -23.17 -7.35 -26.22
N ARG A 172 -22.53 -7.38 -27.39
CA ARG A 172 -23.06 -8.04 -28.59
C ARG A 172 -23.31 -9.52 -28.35
N ARG A 173 -22.33 -10.25 -27.81
CA ARG A 173 -22.46 -11.69 -27.49
C ARG A 173 -23.50 -11.97 -26.41
N ALA A 174 -23.68 -11.06 -25.45
CA ALA A 174 -24.73 -11.17 -24.44
C ALA A 174 -26.13 -10.94 -25.05
N ALA A 175 -26.27 -9.95 -25.92
CA ALA A 175 -27.51 -9.67 -26.64
C ALA A 175 -27.91 -10.85 -27.54
N GLU A 176 -26.98 -11.41 -28.31
CA GLU A 176 -27.20 -12.59 -29.15
C GLU A 176 -27.68 -13.81 -28.34
N ARG A 177 -27.05 -14.08 -27.19
CA ARG A 177 -27.46 -15.17 -26.28
C ARG A 177 -28.85 -14.94 -25.69
N SER A 178 -29.20 -13.71 -25.36
CA SER A 178 -30.53 -13.39 -24.83
C SER A 178 -31.62 -13.59 -25.89
N MET A 179 -31.35 -13.19 -27.13
CA MET A 179 -32.26 -13.35 -28.26
C MET A 179 -32.46 -14.83 -28.62
N GLN A 180 -31.38 -15.63 -28.60
CA GLN A 180 -31.45 -17.08 -28.82
C GLN A 180 -32.33 -17.75 -27.76
N LYS A 181 -32.13 -17.46 -26.47
CA LYS A 181 -32.98 -17.99 -25.40
C LYS A 181 -34.46 -17.63 -25.57
N TYR A 182 -34.75 -16.41 -26.02
CA TYR A 182 -36.12 -15.98 -26.27
C TYR A 182 -36.75 -16.73 -27.45
N ARG A 183 -36.01 -16.94 -28.53
CA ARG A 183 -36.44 -17.75 -29.68
C ARG A 183 -36.68 -19.20 -29.29
N ASP A 184 -35.76 -19.83 -28.56
CA ASP A 184 -35.89 -21.21 -28.10
C ASP A 184 -37.12 -21.39 -27.19
N ALA A 185 -37.41 -20.39 -26.34
CA ALA A 185 -38.60 -20.41 -25.49
C ALA A 185 -39.92 -20.33 -26.29
N ILE A 186 -39.95 -19.54 -27.37
CA ILE A 186 -41.10 -19.47 -28.27
C ILE A 186 -41.29 -20.79 -29.03
N GLU A 187 -40.22 -21.37 -29.56
CA GLU A 187 -40.30 -22.65 -30.27
C GLU A 187 -40.75 -23.79 -29.35
N ARG A 188 -40.26 -23.82 -28.10
CA ARG A 188 -40.72 -24.80 -27.11
C ARG A 188 -42.23 -24.69 -26.87
N LYS A 189 -42.73 -23.47 -26.60
CA LYS A 189 -44.18 -23.24 -26.41
C LYS A 189 -45.01 -23.64 -27.63
N ARG A 190 -44.47 -23.44 -28.84
CA ARG A 190 -45.14 -23.81 -30.09
C ARG A 190 -45.21 -25.34 -30.28
N ARG A 191 -44.16 -26.07 -29.88
CA ARG A 191 -44.15 -27.55 -29.92
C ARG A 191 -45.11 -28.14 -28.88
N GLU A 192 -45.19 -27.53 -27.70
CA GLU A 192 -46.14 -27.91 -26.65
C GLU A 192 -47.60 -27.69 -27.11
N ALA A 193 -47.89 -26.56 -27.77
CA ALA A 193 -49.24 -26.26 -28.28
C ALA A 193 -49.64 -27.05 -29.54
N GLY A 194 -48.68 -27.56 -30.32
CA GLY A 194 -48.92 -28.34 -31.53
C GLY A 194 -48.92 -29.87 -31.32
N GLY A 195 -48.66 -30.33 -30.09
CA GLY A 195 -48.72 -31.75 -29.70
C GLY A 195 -50.03 -32.15 -28.99
N GLU A 196 -51.02 -31.25 -28.95
CA GLU A 196 -52.35 -31.46 -28.35
C GLU A 196 -53.46 -31.77 -29.39
N GLU A 197 -53.11 -32.06 -30.65
CA GLU A 197 -54.03 -32.67 -31.65
C GLU A 197 -53.79 -34.19 -31.79
#